data_AF-A0A2S8W5Z0-F1
#
_entry.id   AF-A0A2S8W5Z0-F1
#
_cell.length_a   1.000
_cell.length_b   1.000
_cell.length_c   1.000
_cell.angle_alpha   90.00
_cell.angle_beta   90.00
_cell.angle_gamma   90.00
#
_symmetry.space_group_name_H-M   'P 1'
#
loop_
_entity.id
_entity.type
_entity.pdbx_description
1 polymer ?
#
loop_
_entity_poly.entity_id
_entity_poly.type
_entity_poly.pdbx_seq_one_letter_code
_entity_poly.pdbx_strand_id
1 'polypeptide(L)'
;MTHAPHRTVLLAVALSTALSALLTAPSLAQTPKPAKPAQAAPSDPVADLLRSQGERYRRAPDSAQDPDELRRTQALNDEITAQNDLAENEDRANAAIHAKAQAQYQAELEAAEIERQRHEADVKTAAQAQVDYERQMADWRATVAACERGDRARCDAGRQNPN
;
A
#
# COMPACT_ATOMS: atom_id res chain seq x y z
N MET A 1 -28.06 -23.54 5.98
CA MET A 1 -27.87 -22.09 6.11
C MET A 1 -27.57 -21.54 4.74
N THR A 2 -28.53 -20.81 4.16
CA THR A 2 -28.54 -20.34 2.77
C THR A 2 -28.10 -18.88 2.71
N HIS A 3 -27.06 -18.56 1.93
CA HIS A 3 -26.73 -17.19 1.56
C HIS A 3 -26.71 -17.03 0.05
N ALA A 4 -27.55 -16.10 -0.41
CA ALA A 4 -27.66 -15.64 -1.79
C ALA A 4 -26.53 -14.66 -2.11
N PRO A 5 -26.05 -14.60 -3.36
CA PRO A 5 -25.31 -13.44 -3.84
C PRO A 5 -26.20 -12.50 -4.66
N HIS A 6 -26.14 -11.24 -4.24
CA HIS A 6 -26.80 -10.08 -4.83
C HIS A 6 -26.29 -9.78 -6.25
N ARG A 7 -27.25 -9.37 -7.09
CA ARG A 7 -27.05 -8.82 -8.43
C ARG A 7 -26.28 -7.50 -8.35
N THR A 8 -25.19 -7.38 -9.10
CA THR A 8 -24.55 -6.09 -9.36
C THR A 8 -24.64 -5.81 -10.85
N VAL A 9 -25.45 -4.82 -11.20
CA VAL A 9 -25.69 -4.34 -12.56
C VAL A 9 -24.57 -3.37 -12.94
N LEU A 10 -23.76 -3.73 -13.94
CA LEU A 10 -22.82 -2.84 -14.60
C LEU A 10 -23.57 -2.04 -15.66
N LEU A 11 -23.78 -0.74 -15.43
CA LEU A 11 -24.26 0.19 -16.46
C LEU A 11 -23.04 0.87 -17.09
N ALA A 12 -22.69 0.46 -18.32
CA ALA A 12 -21.70 1.11 -19.15
C ALA A 12 -22.34 2.33 -19.84
N VAL A 13 -21.79 3.52 -19.57
CA VAL A 13 -22.16 4.76 -20.26
C VAL A 13 -21.42 4.81 -21.60
N ALA A 14 -22.16 4.65 -22.70
CA ALA A 14 -21.63 4.72 -24.05
C ALA A 14 -21.94 6.09 -24.69
N LEU A 15 -20.90 6.60 -25.35
CA LEU A 15 -20.77 7.80 -26.18
C LEU A 15 -22.03 8.20 -26.97
N SER A 16 -22.27 9.51 -27.07
CA SER A 16 -23.06 10.10 -28.15
C SER A 16 -22.45 11.42 -28.59
N THR A 17 -21.60 11.34 -29.62
CA THR A 17 -21.09 12.46 -30.42
C THR A 17 -21.82 12.48 -31.76
N ALA A 18 -22.60 13.53 -32.03
CA ALA A 18 -22.83 14.07 -33.38
C ALA A 18 -23.83 15.25 -33.28
N LEU A 19 -23.35 16.48 -33.45
CA LEU A 19 -24.20 17.61 -33.81
C LEU A 19 -23.54 18.38 -34.94
N SER A 20 -23.98 18.09 -36.17
CA SER A 20 -23.55 18.76 -37.39
C SER A 20 -24.30 20.06 -37.60
N ALA A 21 -23.57 21.05 -38.08
CA ALA A 21 -23.97 22.43 -38.33
C ALA A 21 -25.03 22.60 -39.43
N LEU A 22 -25.82 23.68 -39.31
CA LEU A 22 -26.34 24.41 -40.46
C LEU A 22 -26.09 25.92 -40.28
N LEU A 23 -25.45 26.49 -41.29
CA LEU A 23 -25.25 27.93 -41.50
C LEU A 23 -26.54 28.57 -42.01
N THR A 24 -26.89 29.75 -41.50
CA THR A 24 -27.51 30.84 -42.27
C THR A 24 -27.16 32.18 -41.61
N ALA A 25 -26.36 33.00 -42.31
CA ALA A 25 -26.22 34.43 -42.04
C ALA A 25 -27.28 35.18 -42.87
N PRO A 26 -27.83 36.28 -42.33
CA PRO A 26 -27.68 37.52 -43.11
C PRO A 26 -27.56 38.82 -42.28
N SER A 27 -26.95 39.79 -42.96
CA SER A 27 -27.21 41.24 -42.92
C SER A 27 -26.66 42.09 -41.77
N LEU A 28 -25.78 43.00 -42.21
CA LEU A 28 -25.20 44.14 -41.53
C LEU A 28 -26.27 45.07 -40.94
N ALA A 29 -26.25 45.25 -39.63
CA ALA A 29 -26.81 46.42 -38.97
C ALA A 29 -25.78 46.91 -37.94
N GLN A 30 -25.26 48.13 -38.13
CA GLN A 30 -24.38 48.79 -37.17
C GLN A 30 -25.22 49.15 -35.94
N THR A 31 -25.15 48.32 -34.91
CA THR A 31 -25.67 48.62 -33.58
C THR A 31 -24.61 49.39 -32.79
N PRO A 32 -25.01 50.39 -31.97
CA PRO A 32 -24.07 51.10 -31.12
C PRO A 32 -23.37 50.09 -30.20
N LYS A 33 -22.03 50.19 -30.13
CA LYS A 33 -21.17 49.30 -29.34
C LYS A 33 -21.78 49.15 -27.94
N PRO A 34 -22.29 47.95 -27.54
CA PRO A 34 -22.80 47.78 -26.20
C PRO A 34 -21.66 48.05 -25.24
N ALA A 35 -21.88 48.91 -24.25
CA ALA A 35 -21.00 49.01 -23.11
C ALA A 35 -20.78 47.59 -22.59
N LYS A 36 -19.52 47.19 -22.41
CA LYS A 36 -19.15 45.89 -21.83
C LYS A 36 -20.02 45.72 -20.57
N PRO A 37 -20.90 44.70 -20.47
CA PRO A 37 -21.65 44.50 -19.26
C PRO A 37 -20.62 44.40 -18.14
N ALA A 38 -20.77 45.24 -17.11
CA ALA A 38 -19.98 45.11 -15.90
C ALA A 38 -20.10 43.64 -15.48
N GLN A 39 -18.98 42.92 -15.50
CA GLN A 39 -18.94 41.55 -14.99
C GLN A 39 -19.53 41.63 -13.58
N ALA A 40 -20.67 40.98 -13.35
CA ALA A 40 -21.25 40.91 -12.02
C ALA A 40 -20.16 40.39 -11.09
N ALA A 41 -19.91 41.10 -9.99
CA ALA A 41 -18.95 40.64 -9.00
C ALA A 41 -19.30 39.20 -8.60
N PRO A 42 -18.31 38.29 -8.47
CA PRO A 42 -18.57 36.92 -8.06
C PRO A 42 -19.38 36.92 -6.76
N SER A 43 -20.40 36.06 -6.68
CA SER A 43 -21.26 35.99 -5.50
C SER A 43 -20.46 35.54 -4.28
N ASP A 44 -20.77 36.12 -3.12
CA ASP A 44 -20.14 35.74 -1.85
C ASP A 44 -20.77 34.41 -1.39
N PRO A 45 -20.00 33.30 -1.36
CA PRO A 45 -20.54 31.98 -1.05
C PRO A 45 -21.09 31.88 0.38
N VAL A 46 -20.55 32.68 1.31
CA VAL A 46 -21.06 32.77 2.69
C VAL A 46 -22.39 33.51 2.70
N ALA A 47 -22.51 34.59 1.92
CA ALA A 47 -23.77 35.31 1.76
C ALA A 47 -24.86 34.45 1.11
N ASP A 48 -24.48 33.59 0.15
CA ASP A 48 -25.38 32.65 -0.52
C ASP A 48 -25.85 31.56 0.45
N LEU A 49 -24.93 30.99 1.24
CA LEU A 49 -25.25 30.01 2.28
C LEU A 49 -26.21 30.59 3.33
N LEU A 50 -25.94 31.79 3.83
CA LEU A 50 -26.77 32.42 4.87
C LEU A 50 -28.17 32.77 4.35
N ARG A 51 -28.28 33.25 3.10
CA ARG A 51 -29.60 33.45 2.45
C ARG A 51 -30.38 32.16 2.30
N SER A 52 -29.72 31.04 1.99
CA SER A 52 -30.38 29.73 1.90
C SER A 52 -30.95 29.25 3.26
N GLN A 53 -30.40 29.76 4.36
CA GLN A 53 -30.85 29.47 5.73
C GLN A 53 -31.90 30.48 6.24
N GLY A 54 -32.37 31.39 5.38
CA GLY A 54 -33.30 32.46 5.77
C GLY A 54 -32.65 33.63 6.50
N GLU A 55 -31.31 33.66 6.60
CA GLU A 55 -30.55 34.73 7.23
C GLU A 55 -30.14 35.80 6.22
N ARG A 56 -30.11 37.05 6.68
CA ARG A 56 -29.75 38.18 5.82
C ARG A 56 -28.33 38.65 6.14
N TYR A 57 -27.36 38.07 5.44
CA TYR A 57 -25.96 38.49 5.53
C TYR A 57 -25.69 39.75 4.69
N ARG A 58 -24.99 40.71 5.28
CA ARG A 58 -24.45 41.88 4.57
C ARG A 58 -22.97 42.00 4.93
N ARG A 59 -22.10 41.68 3.98
CA ARG A 59 -20.65 41.86 4.11
C ARG A 59 -20.36 43.34 4.38
N ALA A 60 -19.48 43.62 5.33
CA ALA A 60 -18.92 44.95 5.48
C ALA A 60 -18.13 45.33 4.22
N PRO A 61 -18.11 46.61 3.79
CA PRO A 61 -17.30 47.00 2.65
C PRO A 61 -15.81 46.78 2.95
N ASP A 62 -15.01 46.46 1.93
CA ASP A 62 -13.57 46.23 2.09
C ASP A 62 -12.83 47.47 2.65
N SER A 63 -13.38 48.67 2.44
CA SER A 63 -12.87 49.92 3.05
C SER A 63 -12.96 49.96 4.58
N ALA A 64 -13.73 49.04 5.20
CA ALA A 64 -13.82 48.88 6.64
C ALA A 64 -12.76 47.91 7.20
N GLN A 65 -11.97 47.25 6.35
CA GLN A 65 -10.86 46.40 6.77
C GLN A 65 -9.64 47.25 7.15
N ASP A 66 -8.98 46.90 8.25
CA ASP A 66 -7.71 47.50 8.64
C ASP A 66 -6.56 46.92 7.77
N PRO A 67 -5.82 47.75 7.01
CA PRO A 67 -4.68 47.28 6.22
C PRO A 67 -3.58 46.57 7.04
N ASP A 68 -3.41 46.92 8.31
CA ASP A 68 -2.43 46.29 9.19
C ASP A 68 -2.87 44.89 9.64
N GLU A 69 -4.17 44.71 9.91
CA GLU A 69 -4.74 43.38 10.20
C GLU A 69 -4.66 42.46 8.98
N LEU A 70 -4.93 42.98 7.78
CA LEU A 70 -4.80 42.21 6.53
C LEU A 70 -3.36 41.73 6.32
N ARG A 71 -2.38 42.62 6.50
CA ARG A 71 -0.96 42.27 6.36
C ARG A 71 -0.54 41.20 7.38
N ARG A 72 -0.99 41.32 8.63
CA ARG A 72 -0.70 40.34 9.69
C ARG A 72 -1.36 38.99 9.39
N THR A 73 -2.61 39.01 8.94
CA THR A 73 -3.35 37.79 8.60
C THR A 73 -2.71 37.08 7.42
N GLN A 74 -2.27 37.81 6.40
CA GLN A 74 -1.53 37.24 5.29
C GLN A 74 -0.23 36.58 5.76
N ALA A 75 0.57 37.29 6.57
CA ALA A 75 1.82 36.74 7.10
C ALA A 75 1.60 35.47 7.94
N LEU A 76 0.53 35.43 8.75
CA LEU A 76 0.17 34.24 9.52
C LEU A 76 -0.29 33.08 8.63
N ASN A 77 -1.09 33.37 7.59
CA ASN A 77 -1.52 32.33 6.65
C ASN A 77 -0.31 31.76 5.89
N ASP A 78 0.63 32.60 5.48
CA ASP A 78 1.87 32.17 4.83
C ASP A 78 2.71 31.27 5.77
N GLU A 79 2.78 31.62 7.06
CA GLU A 79 3.43 30.80 8.08
C GLU A 79 2.73 29.43 8.26
N ILE A 80 1.40 29.43 8.36
CA ILE A 80 0.60 28.20 8.49
C ILE A 80 0.81 27.29 7.27
N THR A 81 0.80 27.86 6.06
CA THR A 81 1.09 27.09 4.84
C THR A 81 2.48 26.49 4.89
N ALA A 82 3.51 27.25 5.28
CA ALA A 82 4.87 26.72 5.39
C ALA A 82 4.99 25.60 6.43
N GLN A 83 4.28 25.69 7.57
CA GLN A 83 4.27 24.65 8.58
C GLN A 83 3.52 23.39 8.10
N ASN A 84 2.40 23.55 7.40
CA ASN A 84 1.67 22.43 6.82
C ASN A 84 2.51 21.70 5.78
N ASP A 85 3.20 22.42 4.90
CA ASP A 85 4.10 21.83 3.91
C ASP A 85 5.23 21.03 4.58
N LEU A 86 5.81 21.57 5.66
CA LEU A 86 6.82 20.86 6.46
C LEU A 86 6.24 19.58 7.08
N ALA A 87 5.10 19.67 7.75
CA ALA A 87 4.44 18.52 8.38
C ALA A 87 4.10 17.43 7.35
N GLU A 88 3.58 17.80 6.18
CA GLU A 88 3.31 16.84 5.10
C GLU A 88 4.58 16.16 4.60
N ASN A 89 5.71 16.88 4.52
CA ASN A 89 7.00 16.28 4.16
C ASN A 89 7.47 15.27 5.22
N GLU A 90 7.37 15.62 6.50
CA GLU A 90 7.74 14.76 7.62
C GLU A 90 6.86 13.51 7.68
N ASP A 91 5.55 13.65 7.52
CA ASP A 91 4.60 12.54 7.49
C ASP A 91 4.91 11.55 6.35
N ARG A 92 5.22 12.07 5.15
CA ARG A 92 5.63 11.21 4.03
C ARG A 92 6.94 10.47 4.32
N ALA A 93 7.91 11.14 4.93
CA ALA A 93 9.17 10.50 5.31
C ALA A 93 8.96 9.41 6.37
N ASN A 94 8.16 9.70 7.40
CA ASN A 94 7.81 8.76 8.46
C ASN A 94 7.04 7.56 7.90
N ALA A 95 6.06 7.79 7.03
CA ALA A 95 5.32 6.72 6.36
C ALA A 95 6.24 5.80 5.54
N ALA A 96 7.21 6.36 4.83
CA ALA A 96 8.19 5.58 4.07
C ALA A 96 9.09 4.73 4.99
N ILE A 97 9.55 5.28 6.11
CA ILE A 97 10.33 4.55 7.11
C ILE A 97 9.51 3.40 7.70
N HIS A 98 8.27 3.66 8.09
CA HIS A 98 7.37 2.65 8.64
C HIS A 98 7.07 1.54 7.62
N ALA A 99 6.78 1.89 6.37
CA ALA A 99 6.53 0.91 5.32
C ALA A 99 7.76 0.01 5.08
N LYS A 100 8.96 0.59 5.08
CA LYS A 100 10.21 -0.18 4.97
C LYS A 100 10.39 -1.13 6.16
N ALA A 101 10.19 -0.65 7.38
CA ALA A 101 10.32 -1.47 8.59
C ALA A 101 9.31 -2.63 8.59
N GLN A 102 8.07 -2.38 8.16
CA GLN A 102 7.07 -3.44 8.02
C GLN A 102 7.48 -4.48 6.98
N ALA A 103 7.97 -4.06 5.81
CA ALA A 103 8.42 -4.98 4.78
C ALA A 103 9.61 -5.84 5.25
N GLN A 104 10.57 -5.25 5.96
CA GLN A 104 11.70 -5.98 6.55
C GLN A 104 11.22 -7.01 7.57
N TYR A 105 10.32 -6.62 8.47
CA TYR A 105 9.78 -7.52 9.47
C TYR A 105 9.03 -8.70 8.84
N GLN A 106 8.22 -8.48 7.82
CA GLN A 106 7.54 -9.59 7.11
C GLN A 106 8.54 -10.53 6.45
N ALA A 107 9.58 -10.00 5.80
CA ALA A 107 10.63 -10.83 5.21
C ALA A 107 11.39 -11.65 6.26
N GLU A 108 11.64 -11.10 7.45
CA GLU A 108 12.25 -11.82 8.57
C GLU A 108 11.36 -12.97 9.07
N LEU A 109 10.05 -12.76 9.16
CA LEU A 109 9.11 -13.81 9.54
C LEU A 109 9.07 -14.94 8.51
N GLU A 110 9.04 -14.62 7.23
CA GLU A 110 9.08 -15.60 6.15
C GLU A 110 10.40 -16.39 6.15
N ALA A 111 11.53 -15.71 6.35
CA ALA A 111 12.84 -16.36 6.45
C ALA A 111 12.92 -17.28 7.68
N ALA A 112 12.40 -16.85 8.82
CA ALA A 112 12.39 -17.64 10.05
C ALA A 112 11.49 -18.89 9.93
N GLU A 113 10.37 -18.79 9.20
CA GLU A 113 9.51 -19.92 8.89
C GLU A 113 10.25 -20.98 8.06
N ILE A 114 10.91 -20.54 6.98
CA ILE A 114 11.69 -21.42 6.10
C ILE A 114 12.82 -22.09 6.90
N GLU A 115 13.54 -21.32 7.72
CA GLU A 115 14.64 -21.86 8.51
C GLU A 115 14.15 -22.87 9.55
N ARG A 116 13.00 -22.63 10.18
CA ARG A 116 12.41 -23.60 11.11
C ARG A 116 12.08 -24.92 10.41
N GLN A 117 11.49 -24.86 9.21
CA GLN A 117 11.17 -26.06 8.44
C GLN A 117 12.42 -26.83 8.02
N ARG A 118 13.48 -26.13 7.61
CA ARG A 118 14.78 -26.74 7.30
C ARG A 118 15.37 -27.40 8.52
N HIS A 119 15.40 -26.70 9.65
CA HIS A 119 15.91 -27.24 10.90
C HIS A 119 15.17 -28.51 11.33
N GLU A 120 13.84 -28.53 11.24
CA GLU A 120 13.04 -29.73 11.55
C GLU A 120 13.40 -30.92 10.65
N ALA A 121 13.56 -30.67 9.34
CA ALA A 121 14.00 -31.69 8.39
C ALA A 121 15.42 -32.19 8.68
N ASP A 122 16.33 -31.28 9.02
CA ASP A 122 17.73 -31.60 9.34
C ASP A 122 17.83 -32.43 10.62
N VAL A 123 17.07 -32.08 11.65
CA VAL A 123 16.99 -32.86 12.90
C VAL A 123 16.49 -34.27 12.62
N LYS A 124 15.47 -34.44 11.78
CA LYS A 124 14.96 -35.76 11.40
C LYS A 124 16.01 -36.57 10.64
N THR A 125 16.67 -35.95 9.66
CA THR A 125 17.74 -36.58 8.87
C THR A 125 18.90 -36.99 9.76
N ALA A 126 19.33 -36.12 10.67
CA ALA A 126 20.41 -36.41 11.63
C ALA A 126 20.04 -37.56 12.57
N ALA A 127 18.79 -37.61 13.06
CA ALA A 127 18.31 -38.71 13.88
C ALA A 127 18.34 -40.05 13.13
N GLN A 128 17.94 -40.07 11.85
CA GLN A 128 18.01 -41.28 11.02
C GLN A 128 19.45 -41.72 10.78
N ALA A 129 20.34 -40.78 10.42
CA ALA A 129 21.76 -41.06 10.23
C ALA A 129 22.40 -41.65 11.51
N GLN A 130 22.02 -41.16 12.69
CA GLN A 130 22.49 -41.69 13.97
C GLN A 130 22.04 -43.15 14.18
N VAL A 131 20.78 -43.47 13.89
CA VAL A 131 20.26 -44.85 13.99
C VAL A 131 20.99 -45.80 13.03
N ASP A 132 21.22 -45.36 11.79
CA ASP A 132 21.92 -46.18 10.79
C ASP A 132 23.39 -46.38 11.17
N TYR A 133 24.04 -45.36 11.70
CA TYR A 133 25.39 -45.46 12.24
C TYR A 133 25.46 -46.46 13.40
N GLU A 134 24.55 -46.37 14.36
CA GLU A 134 24.49 -47.29 15.50
C GLU A 134 24.28 -48.74 15.06
N ARG A 135 23.41 -48.97 14.06
CA ARG A 135 23.20 -50.30 13.47
C ARG A 135 24.48 -50.84 12.82
N GLN A 136 25.15 -50.03 12.00
CA GLN A 136 26.41 -50.42 11.35
C GLN A 136 27.49 -50.74 12.38
N MET A 137 27.60 -49.94 13.44
CA MET A 137 28.56 -50.19 14.52
C MET A 137 28.22 -51.46 15.31
N ALA A 138 26.94 -51.76 15.52
CA ALA A 138 26.52 -53.00 16.16
C ALA A 138 26.85 -54.24 15.31
N ASP A 139 26.56 -54.20 14.00
CA ASP A 139 26.90 -55.30 13.09
C ASP A 139 28.42 -55.51 12.98
N TRP A 140 29.17 -54.42 12.87
CA TRP A 140 30.63 -54.47 12.88
C TRP A 140 31.17 -55.12 14.16
N ARG A 141 30.70 -54.70 15.34
CA ARG A 141 31.10 -55.32 16.63
C ARG A 141 30.76 -56.81 16.68
N ALA A 142 29.58 -57.20 16.19
CA ALA A 142 29.16 -58.60 16.16
C ALA A 142 30.04 -59.45 15.24
N THR A 143 30.42 -58.89 14.09
CA THR A 143 31.32 -59.53 13.11
C THR A 143 32.73 -59.69 13.68
N VAL A 144 33.27 -58.67 14.35
CA VAL A 144 34.55 -58.77 15.08
C VAL A 144 34.50 -59.87 16.14
N ALA A 145 33.47 -59.89 16.98
CA ALA A 145 33.34 -60.91 18.03
C ALA A 145 33.19 -62.33 17.46
N ALA A 146 32.58 -62.50 16.27
CA ALA A 146 32.48 -63.78 15.59
C ALA A 146 33.84 -64.25 15.05
N CYS A 147 34.63 -63.34 14.47
CA CYS A 147 36.02 -63.61 14.08
C CYS A 147 36.85 -64.09 15.27
N GLU A 148 36.77 -63.40 16.41
CA GLU A 148 37.52 -63.73 17.63
C GLU A 148 37.16 -65.12 18.17
N ARG A 149 35.90 -65.56 18.03
CA ARG A 149 35.45 -66.90 18.41
C ARG A 149 35.76 -67.99 17.37
N GLY A 150 36.38 -67.63 16.25
CA GLY A 150 36.79 -68.57 15.20
C GLY A 150 35.72 -68.88 14.14
N ASP A 151 34.60 -68.15 14.08
CA ASP A 151 33.63 -68.28 12.98
C ASP A 151 34.18 -67.63 11.71
N ARG A 152 34.88 -68.44 10.91
CA ARG A 152 35.50 -68.01 9.65
C ARG A 152 34.50 -67.49 8.63
N ALA A 153 33.29 -68.06 8.56
CA ALA A 153 32.31 -67.68 7.54
C ALA A 153 31.79 -66.25 7.76
N ARG A 154 31.41 -65.91 9.00
CA ARG A 154 31.00 -64.55 9.37
C ARG A 154 32.17 -63.56 9.24
N CYS A 155 33.38 -64.00 9.57
CA CYS A 155 34.59 -63.18 9.48
C CYS A 155 34.97 -62.82 8.04
N ASP A 156 34.90 -63.78 7.12
CA ASP A 156 35.21 -63.57 5.71
C ASP A 156 34.17 -62.69 5.02
N ALA A 157 32.89 -62.82 5.39
CA ALA A 157 31.83 -61.94 4.91
C ALA A 157 32.07 -60.47 5.35
N GLY A 158 32.50 -60.24 6.59
CA GLY A 158 32.84 -58.91 7.10
C GLY A 158 34.04 -58.25 6.42
N ARG A 159 35.01 -59.03 5.93
CA ARG A 159 36.16 -58.51 5.17
C ARG A 159 35.80 -58.06 3.76
N GLN A 160 34.77 -58.65 3.16
CA GLN A 160 34.34 -58.35 1.79
C GLN A 160 33.39 -57.16 1.72
N ASN A 161 32.68 -56.86 2.82
CA ASN A 161 31.91 -55.64 3.01
C ASN A 161 32.46 -54.83 4.20
N PRO A 162 33.64 -54.19 4.05
CA PRO A 162 34.01 -53.12 4.96
C PRO A 162 33.02 -51.97 4.67
N ASN A 163 32.13 -51.69 5.61
CA ASN A 163 31.09 -50.65 5.55
C ASN A 163 31.40 -49.48 4.59
#